data_AF-A0A382L7F0-F1
#
_entry.id   AF-A0A382L7F0-F1
#
_cell.length_a   1.000
_cell.length_b   1.000
_cell.length_c   1.000
_cell.angle_alpha   90.00
_cell.angle_beta   90.00
_cell.angle_gamma   90.00
#
_symmetry.space_group_name_H-M   'P 1'
#
loop_
_entity.id
_entity.type
_entity.pdbx_description
1 polymer ?
#
loop_
_entity_poly.entity_id
_entity_poly.type
_entity_poly.pdbx_seq_one_letter_code
_entity_poly.pdbx_strand_id
1 'polypeptide(L)'
;MSVNYQVNNHELKDATKIFTKLGRRKSKYVSETVVEFLVDKIEITFDGMTVEVKARGKGKGRARIKSGFMRYLNSGIKDQEDITMWVEDNFFHVGTLALECDWNDISPGIIELSVDPPLGEVLLLSSQHTPEEIAASGFKPILDQAEEDYKNIVEKTTKILQPLCISGESLEDFIMNQLKSKYNAQ
;
A
#
# COMPACT_ATOMS: atom_id res chain seq x y z
N MET A 1 -1.85 10.21 -10.64
CA MET A 1 -2.91 10.22 -9.61
C MET A 1 -2.72 11.45 -8.73
N SER A 2 -3.79 12.16 -8.38
CA SER A 2 -3.74 13.31 -7.47
C SER A 2 -4.14 12.86 -6.06
N VAL A 3 -3.25 13.00 -5.07
CA VAL A 3 -3.65 12.87 -3.65
C VAL A 3 -4.14 14.22 -3.15
N ASN A 4 -5.23 14.22 -2.40
CA ASN A 4 -5.79 15.43 -1.80
C ASN A 4 -6.53 15.07 -0.51
N TYR A 5 -6.09 15.65 0.59
CA TYR A 5 -6.57 15.37 1.93
C TYR A 5 -6.86 16.65 2.71
N GLN A 6 -7.93 16.64 3.48
CA GLN A 6 -8.24 17.62 4.51
C GLN A 6 -7.87 17.05 5.88
N VAL A 7 -7.20 17.88 6.68
CA VAL A 7 -6.69 17.53 8.00
C VAL A 7 -7.09 18.63 8.97
N ASN A 8 -7.52 18.26 10.18
CA ASN A 8 -7.73 19.26 11.22
C ASN A 8 -6.39 19.90 11.61
N ASN A 9 -6.32 21.22 11.51
CA ASN A 9 -5.08 21.97 11.70
C ASN A 9 -4.60 21.91 13.16
N HIS A 10 -5.51 21.86 14.13
CA HIS A 10 -5.16 21.74 15.54
C HIS A 10 -4.57 20.36 15.83
N GLU A 11 -5.20 19.29 15.34
CA GLU A 11 -4.70 17.92 15.48
C GLU A 11 -3.32 17.76 14.83
N LEU A 12 -3.13 18.31 13.63
CA LEU A 12 -1.85 18.29 12.93
C LEU A 12 -0.75 19.02 13.71
N LYS A 13 -1.04 20.21 14.24
CA LYS A 13 -0.09 21.00 15.06
C LYS A 13 0.29 20.25 16.34
N ASP A 14 -0.68 19.66 17.01
CA ASP A 14 -0.46 18.91 18.24
C ASP A 14 0.38 17.65 17.99
N ALA A 15 0.03 16.86 16.97
CA ALA A 15 0.77 15.66 16.60
C ALA A 15 2.23 15.99 16.22
N THR A 16 2.44 17.04 15.43
CA THR A 16 3.78 17.42 14.96
C THR A 16 4.60 18.22 15.98
N LYS A 17 4.02 18.60 17.13
CA LYS A 17 4.70 19.31 18.22
C LYS A 17 5.92 18.56 18.73
N ILE A 18 5.90 17.22 18.74
CA ILE A 18 7.03 16.40 19.19
C ILE A 18 8.28 16.61 18.32
N PHE A 19 8.11 16.78 17.00
CA PHE A 19 9.20 17.00 16.06
C PHE A 19 9.89 18.35 16.28
N THR A 20 9.17 19.35 16.79
CA THR A 20 9.71 20.69 17.06
C THR A 20 10.81 20.65 18.14
N LYS A 21 10.68 19.76 19.12
CA LYS A 21 11.70 19.55 20.17
C LYS A 21 12.97 18.90 19.60
N LEU A 22 12.82 18.04 18.59
CA LEU A 22 13.93 17.35 17.92
C LEU A 22 14.65 18.29 16.95
N GLY A 23 13.91 19.04 16.15
CA GLY A 23 14.44 20.00 15.18
C GLY A 23 15.22 21.16 15.81
N ARG A 24 14.94 21.52 17.07
CA ARG A 24 15.74 22.53 17.81
C ARG A 24 17.11 22.00 18.27
N ARG A 25 17.27 20.70 18.47
CA ARG A 25 18.54 20.09 18.93
C ARG A 25 19.56 19.97 17.80
N LYS A 26 19.09 19.77 16.56
CA LYS A 26 19.94 19.76 15.37
C LYS A 26 19.88 21.15 14.75
N SER A 27 20.98 21.89 14.70
CA SER A 27 21.01 23.32 14.26
C SER A 27 20.57 23.57 12.80
N LYS A 28 20.07 22.55 12.11
CA LYS A 28 19.60 22.57 10.73
C LYS A 28 18.41 21.62 10.60
N TYR A 29 17.23 22.14 10.24
CA TYR A 29 16.06 21.37 9.79
C TYR A 29 16.32 20.74 8.41
N VAL A 30 17.36 19.90 8.32
CA VAL A 30 17.87 19.26 7.09
C VAL A 30 17.51 17.78 7.03
N SER A 31 16.83 17.26 8.06
CA SER A 31 16.29 15.90 8.01
C SER A 31 15.11 15.85 7.05
N GLU A 32 15.07 14.78 6.26
CA GLU A 32 13.95 14.42 5.39
C GLU A 32 12.67 14.22 6.23
N THR A 33 11.55 14.70 5.71
CA THR A 33 10.21 14.36 6.19
C THR A 33 9.54 13.45 5.18
N VAL A 34 9.00 12.32 5.65
CA VAL A 34 8.16 11.45 4.84
C VAL A 34 6.71 11.66 5.25
N VAL A 35 5.82 11.87 4.27
CA VAL A 35 4.38 12.00 4.47
C VAL A 35 3.69 10.91 3.67
N GLU A 36 2.99 10.01 4.36
CA GLU A 36 2.22 8.93 3.76
C GLU A 36 0.73 9.23 3.84
N PHE A 37 0.09 9.28 2.67
CA PHE A 37 -1.34 9.45 2.52
C PHE A 37 -2.00 8.06 2.49
N LEU A 38 -2.78 7.77 3.53
CA LEU A 38 -3.54 6.53 3.69
C LEU A 38 -5.04 6.85 3.68
N VAL A 39 -5.90 5.84 3.52
CA VAL A 39 -7.34 6.05 3.24
C VAL A 39 -8.02 7.00 4.24
N ASP A 40 -7.72 6.86 5.53
CA ASP A 40 -8.37 7.56 6.64
C ASP A 40 -7.40 8.36 7.53
N LYS A 41 -6.11 8.37 7.19
CA LYS A 41 -5.08 9.04 7.97
C LYS A 41 -3.90 9.50 7.11
N ILE A 42 -3.13 10.41 7.67
CA ILE A 42 -1.80 10.76 7.18
C ILE A 42 -0.79 10.38 8.24
N GLU A 43 0.27 9.68 7.83
CA GLU A 43 1.42 9.42 8.69
C GLU A 43 2.56 10.36 8.31
N ILE A 44 3.17 10.99 9.31
CA ILE A 44 4.28 11.91 9.12
C ILE A 44 5.47 11.35 9.88
N THR A 45 6.54 11.03 9.17
CA THR A 45 7.80 10.56 9.75
C THR A 45 8.87 11.64 9.64
N PHE A 46 9.49 11.99 10.76
CA PHE A 46 10.61 12.91 10.82
C PHE A 46 11.66 12.39 11.82
N ASP A 47 12.90 12.29 11.37
CA ASP A 47 14.04 11.85 12.19
C ASP A 47 13.82 10.50 12.89
N GLY A 48 13.16 9.56 12.20
CA GLY A 48 12.83 8.23 12.71
C GLY A 48 11.63 8.16 13.66
N MET A 49 10.97 9.27 13.96
CA MET A 49 9.71 9.29 14.70
C MET A 49 8.53 9.47 13.75
N THR A 50 7.49 8.66 13.93
CA THR A 50 6.24 8.75 13.16
C THR A 50 5.10 9.24 14.05
N VAL A 51 4.26 10.12 13.52
CA VAL A 51 2.99 10.52 14.11
C VAL A 51 1.88 10.29 13.10
N GLU A 52 0.69 9.97 13.60
CA GLU A 52 -0.50 9.76 12.79
C GLU A 52 -1.50 10.89 13.05
N VAL A 53 -2.16 11.35 11.98
CA VAL A 53 -3.21 12.37 12.05
C VAL A 53 -4.39 11.90 11.24
N LYS A 54 -5.60 12.01 11.80
CA LYS A 54 -6.82 11.68 11.05
C LYS A 54 -6.98 12.64 9.89
N ALA A 55 -7.33 12.09 8.74
CA ALA A 55 -7.46 12.87 7.52
C ALA A 55 -8.57 12.31 6.64
N ARG A 56 -9.19 13.17 5.84
CA ARG A 56 -10.21 12.78 4.86
C ARG A 56 -9.74 13.17 3.48
N GLY A 57 -9.63 12.19 2.58
CA GLY A 57 -9.11 12.46 1.25
C GLY A 57 -9.24 11.29 0.30
N LYS A 58 -8.59 11.42 -0.85
CA LYS A 58 -8.53 10.38 -1.87
C LYS A 58 -7.10 10.16 -2.34
N GLY A 59 -6.83 8.91 -2.73
CA GLY A 59 -5.55 8.44 -3.24
C GLY A 59 -4.61 7.99 -2.14
N LYS A 60 -3.73 7.03 -2.43
CA LYS A 60 -2.64 6.63 -1.54
C LYS A 60 -1.32 7.05 -2.16
N GLY A 61 -0.33 7.33 -1.33
CA GLY A 61 0.99 7.67 -1.84
C GLY A 61 1.90 8.22 -0.75
N ARG A 62 3.17 8.34 -1.09
CA ARG A 62 4.23 8.77 -0.18
C ARG A 62 4.97 9.96 -0.81
N ALA A 63 4.99 11.08 -0.10
CA ALA A 63 5.81 12.23 -0.43
C ALA A 63 7.06 12.26 0.46
N ARG A 64 8.25 12.38 -0.14
CA ARG A 64 9.52 12.59 0.57
C ARG A 64 9.98 14.03 0.38
N ILE A 65 10.03 14.79 1.47
CA ILE A 65 10.31 16.22 1.47
C ILE A 65 11.68 16.44 2.10
N LYS A 66 12.63 16.94 1.32
CA LYS A 66 14.04 17.04 1.74
C LYS A 66 14.29 18.10 2.82
N SER A 67 13.53 19.19 2.82
CA SER A 67 13.67 20.24 3.85
C SER A 67 12.46 21.18 3.90
N GLY A 68 12.35 21.98 4.96
CA GLY A 68 11.44 23.14 5.03
C GLY A 68 10.04 22.86 5.59
N PHE A 69 9.54 21.62 5.52
CA PHE A 69 8.21 21.26 6.04
C PHE A 69 8.07 21.55 7.54
N MET A 70 9.03 21.08 8.34
CA MET A 70 9.01 21.33 9.78
C MET A 70 9.15 22.82 10.14
N ARG A 71 9.81 23.62 9.31
CA ARG A 71 9.89 25.06 9.52
C ARG A 71 8.53 25.72 9.32
N TYR A 72 7.78 25.28 8.31
CA TYR A 72 6.45 25.81 8.02
C TYR A 72 5.42 25.44 9.10
N LEU A 73 5.39 24.18 9.54
CA LEU A 73 4.51 23.77 10.65
C LEU A 73 4.75 24.64 11.90
N ASN A 74 6.02 25.03 12.13
CA ASN A 74 6.41 25.91 13.23
C ASN A 74 6.12 27.40 12.99
N SER A 75 6.05 27.88 11.75
CA SER A 75 5.87 29.31 11.44
C SER A 75 4.42 29.79 11.54
N GLY A 76 3.53 28.95 12.07
CA GLY A 76 2.11 29.27 12.22
C GLY A 76 1.39 29.07 10.89
N ILE A 77 0.90 27.85 10.66
CA ILE A 77 -0.23 27.66 9.74
C ILE A 77 -1.33 28.61 10.21
N LYS A 78 -1.88 29.42 9.28
CA LYS A 78 -3.02 30.33 9.55
C LYS A 78 -4.09 29.60 10.37
N ASP A 79 -4.78 30.31 11.26
CA ASP A 79 -5.84 29.75 12.11
C ASP A 79 -7.10 29.41 11.30
N GLN A 80 -6.96 28.43 10.42
CA GLN A 80 -8.05 27.73 9.75
C GLN A 80 -8.30 26.44 10.53
N GLU A 81 -9.57 26.04 10.62
CA GLU A 81 -9.99 24.81 11.30
C GLU A 81 -9.39 23.57 10.62
N ASP A 82 -9.49 23.52 9.29
CA ASP A 82 -8.92 22.47 8.46
C ASP A 82 -7.87 23.03 7.49
N ILE A 83 -6.86 22.21 7.17
CA ILE A 83 -5.86 22.47 6.16
C ILE A 83 -5.87 21.38 5.10
N THR A 84 -5.73 21.78 3.83
CA THR A 84 -5.60 20.86 2.72
C THR A 84 -4.13 20.51 2.46
N MET A 85 -3.87 19.22 2.26
CA MET A 85 -2.58 18.66 1.84
C MET A 85 -2.75 17.90 0.53
N TRP A 86 -1.92 18.18 -0.47
CA TRP A 86 -1.97 17.52 -1.77
C TRP A 86 -0.60 17.44 -2.42
N VAL A 87 -0.48 16.65 -3.49
CA VAL A 87 0.75 16.56 -4.31
C VAL A 87 0.40 16.81 -5.77
N GLU A 88 1.16 17.71 -6.39
CA GLU A 88 1.01 18.12 -7.79
C GLU A 88 2.41 18.43 -8.36
N ASP A 89 2.73 17.93 -9.56
CA ASP A 89 3.99 18.22 -10.28
C ASP A 89 5.29 18.11 -9.45
N ASN A 90 5.40 17.08 -8.59
CA ASN A 90 6.51 16.86 -7.64
C ASN A 90 6.63 17.93 -6.54
N PHE A 91 5.57 18.66 -6.28
CA PHE A 91 5.45 19.54 -5.12
C PHE A 91 4.42 18.98 -4.14
N PHE A 92 4.83 18.90 -2.88
CA PHE A 92 3.93 18.70 -1.76
C PHE A 92 3.39 20.07 -1.33
N HIS A 93 2.07 20.16 -1.30
CA HIS A 93 1.36 21.36 -0.93
C HIS A 93 0.68 21.19 0.43
N VAL A 94 0.73 22.24 1.25
CA VAL A 94 0.04 22.30 2.54
C VAL A 94 -0.45 23.73 2.79
N GLY A 95 -1.76 23.94 2.65
CA GLY A 95 -2.33 25.29 2.66
C GLY A 95 -1.74 26.15 1.54
N THR A 96 -0.99 27.21 1.89
CA THR A 96 -0.35 28.10 0.90
C THR A 96 1.11 27.77 0.60
N LEU A 97 1.68 26.76 1.27
CA LEU A 97 3.06 26.35 1.06
C LEU A 97 3.14 25.28 -0.03
N ALA A 98 4.14 25.40 -0.90
CA ALA A 98 4.59 24.33 -1.79
C ALA A 98 6.05 23.99 -1.47
N LEU A 99 6.38 22.71 -1.39
CA LEU A 99 7.71 22.18 -1.14
C LEU A 99 8.02 21.11 -2.18
N GLU A 100 9.22 21.16 -2.73
CA GLU A 100 9.70 20.09 -3.62
C GLU A 100 9.71 18.75 -2.87
N CYS A 101 9.16 17.72 -3.52
CA CYS A 101 9.08 16.37 -2.96
C CYS A 101 9.34 15.30 -4.02
N ASP A 102 9.93 14.19 -3.59
CA ASP A 102 9.95 12.98 -4.40
C ASP A 102 8.63 12.21 -4.10
N TRP A 103 7.78 12.06 -5.10
CA TRP A 103 6.48 11.37 -4.99
C TRP A 103 6.59 9.90 -5.37
N ASN A 104 5.96 9.02 -4.58
CA ASN A 104 5.79 7.61 -4.90
C ASN A 104 4.34 7.18 -4.69
N ASP A 105 3.74 6.57 -5.71
CA ASP A 105 2.43 5.92 -5.56
C ASP A 105 2.63 4.61 -4.77
N ILE A 106 1.89 4.46 -3.67
CA ILE A 106 1.90 3.24 -2.84
C ILE A 106 0.53 2.56 -2.85
N SER A 107 -0.34 2.90 -3.80
CA SER A 107 -1.56 2.16 -4.04
C SER A 107 -1.19 0.73 -4.46
N PRO A 108 -1.89 -0.30 -3.95
CA PRO A 108 -1.66 -1.67 -4.42
C PRO A 108 -1.84 -1.72 -5.94
N GLY A 109 -0.93 -2.43 -6.62
CA GLY A 109 -1.01 -2.61 -8.07
C GLY A 109 -2.36 -3.23 -8.45
N ILE A 110 -2.94 -2.77 -9.56
CA ILE A 110 -4.10 -3.44 -10.15
C ILE A 110 -3.58 -4.68 -10.85
N ILE A 111 -4.06 -5.84 -10.42
CA ILE A 111 -3.81 -7.10 -11.11
C ILE A 111 -4.68 -7.10 -12.36
N GLU A 112 -4.08 -7.29 -13.53
CA GLU A 112 -4.83 -7.50 -14.77
C GLU A 112 -4.89 -9.00 -15.06
N LEU A 113 -6.11 -9.55 -15.03
CA LEU A 113 -6.38 -10.90 -15.50
C LEU A 113 -7.27 -10.85 -16.75
N SER A 114 -7.15 -11.87 -17.58
CA SER A 114 -8.09 -12.07 -18.69
C SER A 114 -9.51 -12.31 -18.17
N VAL A 115 -10.53 -12.10 -19.02
CA VAL A 115 -11.96 -12.20 -18.64
C VAL A 115 -12.35 -13.62 -18.18
N ASP A 116 -11.65 -14.63 -18.67
CA ASP A 116 -11.84 -16.04 -18.30
C ASP A 116 -10.45 -16.68 -18.06
N PRO A 117 -9.81 -16.36 -16.92
CA PRO A 117 -8.46 -16.82 -16.67
C PRO A 117 -8.48 -18.31 -16.32
N PRO A 118 -7.55 -19.11 -16.88
CA PRO A 118 -7.44 -20.51 -16.51
C PRO A 118 -7.21 -20.67 -15.00
N LEU A 119 -7.81 -21.71 -14.40
CA LEU A 119 -7.75 -22.00 -12.96
C LEU A 119 -6.32 -21.92 -12.39
N GLY A 120 -5.34 -22.42 -13.14
CA GLY A 120 -3.93 -22.41 -12.75
C GLY A 120 -3.34 -21.00 -12.61
N GLU A 121 -3.78 -20.04 -13.42
CA GLU A 121 -3.34 -18.64 -13.35
C GLU A 121 -3.96 -17.96 -12.12
N VAL A 122 -5.24 -18.22 -11.85
CA VAL A 122 -5.92 -17.73 -10.64
C VAL A 122 -5.26 -18.26 -9.37
N LEU A 123 -4.95 -19.55 -9.30
CA LEU A 123 -4.30 -20.17 -8.13
C LEU A 123 -2.90 -19.60 -7.84
N LEU A 124 -2.22 -19.07 -8.87
CA LEU A 124 -0.89 -18.49 -8.71
C LEU A 124 -0.91 -17.03 -8.23
N LEU A 125 -2.07 -16.37 -8.22
CA LEU A 125 -2.20 -15.01 -7.70
C LEU A 125 -1.64 -14.87 -6.29
N SER A 126 -1.93 -15.85 -5.42
CA SER A 126 -1.44 -15.86 -4.02
C SER A 126 0.07 -16.00 -3.91
N SER A 127 0.73 -16.53 -4.93
CA SER A 127 2.19 -16.66 -5.01
C SER A 127 2.87 -15.46 -5.65
N GLN A 128 2.16 -14.69 -6.48
CA GLN A 128 2.72 -13.60 -7.29
C GLN A 128 2.40 -12.22 -6.73
N HIS A 129 1.28 -12.10 -6.01
CA HIS A 129 0.76 -10.83 -5.52
C HIS A 129 0.52 -10.86 -4.01
N THR A 130 0.54 -9.68 -3.41
CA THR A 130 0.19 -9.54 -2.01
C THR A 130 -1.31 -9.70 -1.79
N PRO A 131 -1.76 -10.16 -0.60
CA PRO A 131 -3.18 -10.27 -0.29
C PRO A 131 -3.95 -8.95 -0.44
N GLU A 132 -3.27 -7.81 -0.23
CA GLU A 132 -3.86 -6.48 -0.39
C GLU A 132 -4.12 -6.14 -1.86
N GLU A 133 -3.23 -6.51 -2.78
CA GLU A 133 -3.40 -6.33 -4.22
C GLU A 133 -4.53 -7.19 -4.79
N ILE A 134 -4.61 -8.45 -4.34
CA ILE A 134 -5.67 -9.39 -4.73
C ILE A 134 -7.04 -8.88 -4.25
N ALA A 135 -7.11 -8.41 -3.00
CA ALA A 135 -8.33 -7.86 -2.43
C ALA A 135 -8.74 -6.54 -3.12
N ALA A 136 -7.79 -5.64 -3.35
CA ALA A 136 -8.03 -4.36 -4.02
C ALA A 136 -8.49 -4.54 -5.47
N SER A 137 -7.99 -5.58 -6.14
CA SER A 137 -8.36 -5.93 -7.52
C SER A 137 -9.67 -6.74 -7.61
N GLY A 138 -10.29 -7.09 -6.47
CA GLY A 138 -11.56 -7.82 -6.44
C GLY A 138 -11.45 -9.30 -6.78
N PHE A 139 -10.24 -9.88 -6.84
CA PHE A 139 -10.03 -11.29 -7.16
C PHE A 139 -10.18 -12.23 -5.98
N LYS A 140 -10.32 -11.72 -4.76
CA LYS A 140 -10.50 -12.53 -3.56
C LYS A 140 -11.59 -13.62 -3.68
N PRO A 141 -12.84 -13.31 -4.06
CA PRO A 141 -13.88 -14.35 -4.20
C PRO A 141 -13.57 -15.34 -5.33
N ILE A 142 -12.88 -14.91 -6.39
CA ILE A 142 -12.51 -15.76 -7.52
C ILE A 142 -11.39 -16.74 -7.11
N LEU A 143 -10.43 -16.26 -6.31
CA LEU A 143 -9.38 -17.08 -5.74
C LEU A 143 -9.94 -18.10 -4.73
N ASP A 144 -10.84 -17.68 -3.85
CA ASP A 144 -11.48 -18.57 -2.87
C ASP A 144 -12.22 -19.72 -3.58
N GLN A 145 -12.97 -19.42 -4.65
CA GLN A 145 -13.65 -20.43 -5.46
C GLN A 145 -12.65 -21.35 -6.19
N ALA A 146 -11.57 -20.79 -6.74
CA ALA A 146 -10.53 -21.55 -7.41
C ALA A 146 -9.83 -22.54 -6.46
N GLU A 147 -9.57 -22.15 -5.22
CA GLU A 147 -8.99 -23.03 -4.20
C GLU A 147 -9.94 -24.17 -3.81
N GLU A 148 -11.25 -23.90 -3.73
CA GLU A 148 -12.26 -24.94 -3.48
C GLU A 148 -12.37 -25.92 -4.66
N ASP A 149 -12.41 -25.41 -5.89
CA ASP A 149 -12.44 -26.22 -7.10
C ASP A 149 -11.19 -27.09 -7.21
N TYR A 150 -10.02 -26.52 -6.89
CA TYR A 150 -8.75 -27.24 -6.85
C TYR A 150 -8.79 -28.41 -5.85
N LYS A 151 -9.23 -28.17 -4.61
CA LYS A 151 -9.38 -29.24 -3.61
C LYS A 151 -10.33 -30.34 -4.08
N ASN A 152 -11.47 -29.95 -4.65
CA ASN A 152 -12.44 -30.90 -5.19
C ASN A 152 -11.85 -31.76 -6.32
N ILE A 153 -11.02 -31.19 -7.20
CA ILE A 153 -10.33 -31.91 -8.28
C ILE A 153 -9.29 -32.87 -7.70
N VAL A 154 -8.47 -32.41 -6.75
CA VAL A 154 -7.44 -33.23 -6.11
C VAL A 154 -8.08 -34.41 -5.37
N GLU A 155 -9.15 -34.20 -4.62
CA GLU A 155 -9.84 -35.27 -3.89
C GLU A 155 -10.41 -36.33 -4.85
N LYS A 156 -11.09 -35.90 -5.92
CA LYS A 156 -11.64 -36.82 -6.93
C LYS A 156 -10.53 -37.61 -7.62
N THR A 157 -9.45 -36.93 -7.99
CA THR A 157 -8.31 -37.54 -8.70
C THR A 157 -7.55 -38.50 -7.80
N THR A 158 -7.36 -38.16 -6.52
CA THR A 158 -6.72 -39.03 -5.54
C THR A 158 -7.50 -40.33 -5.36
N LYS A 159 -8.84 -40.27 -5.31
CA LYS A 159 -9.68 -41.49 -5.25
C LYS A 159 -9.50 -42.38 -6.48
N ILE A 160 -9.34 -41.80 -7.67
CA ILE A 160 -9.13 -42.54 -8.92
C ILE A 160 -7.71 -43.14 -8.98
N LEU A 161 -6.71 -42.41 -8.49
CA LEU A 161 -5.30 -42.81 -8.54
C LEU A 161 -4.85 -43.63 -7.33
N GLN A 162 -5.70 -43.80 -6.32
CA GLN A 162 -5.46 -44.64 -5.15
C GLN A 162 -5.00 -46.07 -5.50
N PRO A 163 -5.58 -46.77 -6.52
CA PRO A 163 -5.13 -48.09 -6.94
C PRO A 163 -3.69 -48.11 -7.49
N LEU A 164 -3.17 -46.96 -7.91
CA LEU A 164 -1.79 -46.77 -8.38
C LEU A 164 -0.84 -46.33 -7.26
N CYS A 165 -1.29 -46.36 -5.99
CA CYS A 165 -0.53 -45.95 -4.81
C CYS A 165 -0.06 -44.48 -4.84
N ILE A 166 -0.76 -43.60 -5.57
CA ILE A 166 -0.47 -42.16 -5.59
C ILE A 166 -1.22 -41.49 -4.44
N SER A 167 -0.48 -40.80 -3.55
CA SER A 167 -1.06 -40.02 -2.45
C SER A 167 -1.54 -38.65 -2.94
N GLY A 168 -2.50 -38.05 -2.21
CA GLY A 168 -2.99 -36.71 -2.49
C GLY A 168 -1.88 -35.65 -2.43
N GLU A 169 -1.01 -35.72 -1.42
CA GLU A 169 0.14 -34.81 -1.26
C GLU A 169 1.08 -34.84 -2.48
N SER A 170 1.40 -36.04 -2.99
CA SER A 170 2.27 -36.20 -4.17
C SER A 170 1.63 -35.61 -5.43
N LEU A 171 0.30 -35.73 -5.55
CA LEU A 171 -0.46 -35.15 -6.65
C LEU A 171 -0.52 -33.62 -6.56
N GLU A 172 -0.74 -33.06 -5.37
CA GLU A 172 -0.75 -31.62 -5.14
C GLU A 172 0.61 -30.99 -5.47
N ASP A 173 1.69 -31.57 -4.95
CA ASP A 173 3.06 -31.12 -5.23
C ASP A 173 3.36 -31.19 -6.73
N PHE A 174 2.95 -32.26 -7.41
CA PHE A 174 3.14 -32.39 -8.84
C PHE A 174 2.39 -31.29 -9.62
N ILE A 175 1.12 -31.06 -9.33
CA ILE A 175 0.30 -30.06 -10.03
C ILE A 175 0.86 -28.64 -9.79
N MET A 176 1.18 -28.29 -8.54
CA MET A 176 1.70 -26.96 -8.23
C MET A 176 3.07 -26.71 -8.86
N ASN A 177 3.94 -27.73 -8.93
CA ASN A 177 5.23 -27.60 -9.62
C ASN A 177 5.05 -27.42 -11.14
N GLN A 178 4.10 -28.13 -11.76
CA GLN A 178 3.79 -27.95 -13.18
C GLN A 178 3.21 -26.56 -13.47
N LEU A 179 2.30 -26.07 -12.62
CA LEU A 179 1.75 -24.73 -12.72
C LEU A 179 2.83 -23.65 -12.62
N LYS A 180 3.69 -23.71 -11.58
CA LYS A 180 4.82 -22.79 -11.44
C LYS A 180 5.76 -22.83 -12.64
N SER A 181 6.10 -24.02 -13.14
CA SER A 181 6.94 -24.16 -14.33
C SER A 181 6.34 -23.50 -15.57
N LYS A 182 5.03 -23.68 -15.78
CA LYS A 182 4.32 -23.17 -16.96
C LYS A 182 4.16 -21.64 -16.95
N TYR A 183 3.90 -21.06 -15.78
CA TYR A 183 3.57 -19.63 -15.64
C TYR A 183 4.73 -18.76 -15.13
N ASN A 184 5.81 -19.31 -14.54
CA ASN A 184 7.02 -18.56 -14.21
C ASN A 184 8.09 -18.60 -15.33
N ALA A 185 7.83 -19.30 -16.45
CA ALA A 185 8.70 -19.33 -17.61
C ALA A 185 8.42 -18.20 -18.63
N GLN A 186 7.70 -17.15 -18.21
CA GLN A 186 7.43 -15.94 -18.99
C GLN A 186 8.14 -14.72 -18.40
#